data_AF-A0A9K3KJ56-F1
#
_entry.id   AF-A0A9K3KJ56-F1
#
_cell.length_a   1.000
_cell.length_b   1.000
_cell.length_c   1.000
_cell.angle_alpha   90.00
_cell.angle_beta   90.00
_cell.angle_gamma   90.00
#
_symmetry.space_group_name_H-M   'P 1'
#
loop_
_entity.id
_entity.type
_entity.pdbx_description
1 polymer ?
#
loop_
_entity_poly.entity_id
_entity_poly.type
_entity_poly.pdbx_seq_one_letter_code
_entity_poly.pdbx_strand_id
1 'polypeptide(L)'
;MTAKDGQPQRPNRRIFYGALIADEPWELLDIIATETHGIFEGMVFVESNRTQMRFARPIRRANKQVYIDQFKEMFGVEKLQVREYVEEESTAVELFRENNQRAEILKGWKELGMTKDDVGYIADIDESFTRDFLRAAQQCPYVEYFDYEAHKCSNSFEKKSKLMGATRVFESSPECVTKYRNWFHPDMIIGACVEEIGDDSVHPIAPRSDGLHRDKGWAISGGDVQNLPDKRFYPLHSAGDFRVLDGGSMVHSRDGDSSGHSAFHLHNFFADFNTTRYKYLTYGHPDWQALTKPLEELSAENRLLVRCVYNETDGPVNSGADYKEKQDFQRVEGGLDTRHPVFPIYFHDEDYRRRKHDAVLRLVKEDEYLRVKRLNLIAEELEMSALVQRFREAKRFVWAHEAQVQAILQKVKEKPQAL
;
A
#
# COMPACT_ATOMS: atom_id res chain seq x y z
N MET A 1 -34.45 -7.44 -8.99
CA MET A 1 -34.81 -7.49 -10.42
C MET A 1 -34.36 -8.82 -10.97
N THR A 2 -35.30 -9.68 -11.38
CA THR A 2 -35.00 -11.00 -11.96
C THR A 2 -34.88 -10.84 -13.47
N ALA A 3 -33.75 -11.30 -14.03
CA ALA A 3 -33.62 -11.41 -15.48
C ALA A 3 -34.62 -12.45 -16.01
N LYS A 4 -34.98 -12.34 -17.29
CA LYS A 4 -35.99 -13.16 -17.97
C LYS A 4 -35.79 -14.69 -17.88
N ASP A 5 -34.63 -15.15 -17.41
CA ASP A 5 -34.26 -16.58 -17.38
C ASP A 5 -34.00 -17.13 -15.96
N GLY A 6 -34.48 -16.46 -14.90
CA GLY A 6 -34.33 -16.95 -13.52
C GLY A 6 -32.90 -16.94 -12.96
N GLN A 7 -31.91 -16.53 -13.76
CA GLN A 7 -30.58 -16.20 -13.27
C GLN A 7 -30.59 -14.82 -12.58
N PRO A 8 -29.90 -14.66 -11.44
CA PRO A 8 -29.73 -13.36 -10.82
C PRO A 8 -29.13 -12.41 -11.85
N GLN A 9 -29.75 -11.25 -12.05
CA GLN A 9 -29.16 -10.19 -12.88
C GLN A 9 -27.79 -9.88 -12.28
N ARG A 10 -26.72 -9.99 -13.07
CA ARG A 10 -25.37 -9.65 -12.61
C ARG A 10 -25.42 -8.21 -12.09
N PRO A 11 -25.14 -7.95 -10.81
CA PRO A 11 -25.00 -6.58 -10.37
C PRO A 11 -23.82 -6.01 -11.16
N ASN A 12 -24.02 -4.84 -11.76
CA ASN A 12 -22.93 -4.04 -12.28
C ASN A 12 -22.62 -3.01 -11.20
N ARG A 13 -21.85 -3.41 -10.18
CA ARG A 13 -21.54 -2.51 -9.07
C ARG A 13 -20.65 -1.38 -9.56
N ARG A 14 -21.06 -0.14 -9.29
CA ARG A 14 -20.22 1.02 -9.55
C ARG A 14 -19.19 1.12 -8.44
N ILE A 15 -17.94 1.34 -8.81
CA ILE A 15 -16.84 1.48 -7.85
C ILE A 15 -16.41 2.95 -7.83
N PHE A 16 -16.41 3.52 -6.64
CA PHE A 16 -15.91 4.87 -6.37
C PHE A 16 -14.54 4.76 -5.71
N TYR A 17 -13.52 5.31 -6.37
CA TYR A 17 -12.14 5.22 -5.93
C TYR A 17 -11.69 6.52 -5.27
N GLY A 18 -10.86 6.39 -4.23
CA GLY A 18 -10.37 7.48 -3.43
C GLY A 18 -8.92 7.26 -3.04
N ALA A 19 -8.07 8.25 -3.28
CA ALA A 19 -6.68 8.20 -2.84
C ALA A 19 -6.12 9.56 -2.44
N LEU A 20 -5.19 9.53 -1.50
CA LEU A 20 -4.34 10.68 -1.23
C LEU A 20 -3.24 10.74 -2.29
N ILE A 21 -2.94 11.95 -2.75
CA ILE A 21 -1.87 12.20 -3.70
C ILE A 21 -0.94 13.30 -3.20
N ALA A 22 0.32 13.16 -3.57
CA ALA A 22 1.38 14.07 -3.26
C ALA A 22 2.25 14.35 -4.50
N ASP A 23 3.55 14.07 -4.38
CA ASP A 23 4.55 14.34 -5.41
C ASP A 23 4.89 13.06 -6.19
N GLU A 24 3.93 12.15 -6.35
CA GLU A 24 4.13 10.90 -7.09
C GLU A 24 4.58 11.16 -8.52
N PRO A 25 5.53 10.39 -9.06
CA PRO A 25 5.92 10.54 -10.44
C PRO A 25 4.80 10.09 -11.39
N TRP A 26 4.76 10.67 -12.59
CA TRP A 26 3.84 10.26 -13.64
C TRP A 26 3.95 8.78 -13.99
N GLU A 27 5.14 8.19 -13.91
CA GLU A 27 5.37 6.75 -14.10
C GLU A 27 4.54 5.91 -13.12
N LEU A 28 4.48 6.28 -11.84
CA LEU A 28 3.68 5.55 -10.85
C LEU A 28 2.19 5.64 -11.19
N LEU A 29 1.73 6.83 -11.56
CA LEU A 29 0.33 7.06 -11.95
C LEU A 29 -0.05 6.27 -13.20
N ASP A 30 0.87 6.17 -14.18
CA ASP A 30 0.69 5.38 -15.41
C ASP A 30 0.59 3.87 -15.13
N ILE A 31 1.43 3.34 -14.22
CA ILE A 31 1.35 1.92 -13.81
C ILE A 31 -0.02 1.62 -13.18
N ILE A 32 -0.46 2.47 -12.24
CA ILE A 32 -1.72 2.26 -11.50
C ILE A 32 -2.92 2.47 -12.42
N ALA A 33 -2.85 3.47 -13.30
CA ALA A 33 -3.87 3.70 -14.32
C ALA A 33 -3.97 2.54 -15.31
N THR A 34 -2.85 1.95 -15.74
CA THR A 34 -2.87 0.77 -16.61
C THR A 34 -3.62 -0.40 -15.97
N GLU A 35 -3.42 -0.64 -14.67
CA GLU A 35 -4.13 -1.67 -13.93
C GLU A 35 -5.64 -1.37 -13.84
N THR A 36 -5.98 -0.10 -13.62
CA THR A 36 -7.33 0.33 -13.24
C THR A 36 -8.14 1.00 -14.36
N HIS A 37 -7.60 1.12 -15.58
CA HIS A 37 -8.20 1.91 -16.66
C HIS A 37 -9.62 1.42 -16.99
N GLY A 38 -10.58 2.35 -16.95
CA GLY A 38 -11.99 2.11 -17.24
C GLY A 38 -12.68 1.16 -16.24
N ILE A 39 -12.22 1.15 -14.99
CA ILE A 39 -12.87 0.40 -13.89
C ILE A 39 -13.84 1.30 -13.13
N PHE A 40 -13.41 2.51 -12.76
CA PHE A 40 -14.13 3.33 -11.79
C PHE A 40 -15.28 4.14 -12.40
N GLU A 41 -16.36 4.28 -11.64
CA GLU A 41 -17.47 5.19 -11.98
C GLU A 41 -17.15 6.62 -11.57
N GLY A 42 -16.45 6.79 -10.43
CA GLY A 42 -16.05 8.08 -9.90
C GLY A 42 -14.70 7.98 -9.18
N MET A 43 -13.88 9.01 -9.30
CA MET A 43 -12.56 9.09 -8.66
C MET A 43 -12.40 10.41 -7.89
N VAL A 44 -11.85 10.32 -6.69
CA VAL A 44 -11.47 11.49 -5.89
C VAL A 44 -10.03 11.35 -5.46
N PHE A 45 -9.21 12.30 -5.90
CA PHE A 45 -7.87 12.50 -5.38
C PHE A 45 -7.87 13.64 -4.36
N VAL A 46 -7.09 13.52 -3.30
CA VAL A 46 -6.92 14.59 -2.31
C VAL A 46 -5.45 14.95 -2.16
N GLU A 47 -5.12 16.22 -2.38
CA GLU A 47 -3.77 16.76 -2.24
C GLU A 47 -3.70 17.74 -1.05
N SER A 48 -2.86 17.42 -0.05
CA SER A 48 -2.66 18.28 1.12
C SER A 48 -1.55 19.32 0.90
N ASN A 49 -1.64 20.50 1.51
CA ASN A 49 -0.57 21.52 1.48
C ASN A 49 0.58 21.25 2.47
N ARG A 50 0.49 20.15 3.22
CA ARG A 50 1.53 19.71 4.17
C ARG A 50 1.71 18.19 4.17
N THR A 51 2.87 17.74 4.64
CA THR A 51 3.15 16.32 4.92
C THR A 51 2.45 15.85 6.20
N GLN A 52 2.52 14.55 6.53
CA GLN A 52 2.00 14.00 7.79
C GLN A 52 2.61 14.70 9.03
N MET A 53 3.87 15.14 8.96
CA MET A 53 4.56 15.88 10.03
C MET A 53 4.52 17.41 9.84
N ARG A 54 3.52 17.91 9.09
CA ARG A 54 3.22 19.34 8.88
C ARG A 54 4.26 20.15 8.11
N PHE A 55 5.26 19.52 7.49
CA PHE A 55 6.16 20.23 6.60
C PHE A 55 5.38 20.79 5.42
N ALA A 56 5.56 22.07 5.12
CA ALA A 56 4.87 22.73 4.02
C ALA A 56 5.29 22.12 2.68
N ARG A 57 4.31 21.94 1.78
CA ARG A 57 4.53 21.48 0.42
C ARG A 57 3.60 22.21 -0.56
N PRO A 58 4.04 22.44 -1.81
CA PRO A 58 3.21 23.11 -2.79
C PRO A 58 2.08 22.19 -3.28
N ILE A 59 0.88 22.76 -3.43
CA ILE A 59 -0.24 22.11 -4.13
C ILE A 59 0.01 22.17 -5.64
N ARG A 60 0.22 21.01 -6.26
CA ARG A 60 0.59 20.90 -7.68
C ARG A 60 -0.60 20.64 -8.57
N ARG A 61 -1.55 19.80 -8.15
CA ARG A 61 -2.59 19.20 -9.00
C ARG A 61 -4.02 19.61 -8.63
N ALA A 62 -4.30 19.83 -7.34
CA ALA A 62 -5.66 20.10 -6.89
C ALA A 62 -6.27 21.33 -7.55
N ASN A 63 -7.57 21.23 -7.84
CA ASN A 63 -8.41 22.28 -8.44
C ASN A 63 -7.91 22.81 -9.81
N LYS A 64 -6.99 22.12 -10.49
CA LYS A 64 -6.45 22.52 -11.79
C LYS A 64 -6.99 21.64 -12.91
N GLN A 65 -7.80 22.24 -13.80
CA GLN A 65 -8.49 21.51 -14.87
C GLN A 65 -7.56 20.68 -15.75
N VAL A 66 -6.37 21.19 -16.09
CA VAL A 66 -5.39 20.46 -16.91
C VAL A 66 -5.02 19.09 -16.33
N TYR A 67 -4.82 18.99 -15.01
CA TYR A 67 -4.49 17.73 -14.36
C TYR A 67 -5.73 16.84 -14.19
N ILE A 68 -6.90 17.44 -13.97
CA ILE A 68 -8.17 16.71 -13.94
C ILE A 68 -8.41 16.02 -15.29
N ASP A 69 -8.27 16.73 -16.40
CA ASP A 69 -8.46 16.19 -17.75
C ASP A 69 -7.44 15.09 -18.07
N GLN A 70 -6.17 15.31 -17.71
CA GLN A 70 -5.11 14.30 -17.84
C GLN A 70 -5.44 13.04 -17.04
N PHE A 71 -5.92 13.16 -15.80
CA PHE A 71 -6.31 11.99 -15.02
C PHE A 71 -7.55 11.29 -15.55
N LYS A 72 -8.54 12.03 -16.08
CA LYS A 72 -9.71 11.42 -16.71
C LYS A 72 -9.31 10.56 -17.91
N GLU A 73 -8.44 11.08 -18.76
CA GLU A 73 -7.87 10.34 -19.89
C GLU A 73 -7.08 9.13 -19.41
N MET A 74 -6.12 9.35 -18.51
CA MET A 74 -5.21 8.31 -18.00
C MET A 74 -5.95 7.15 -17.33
N PHE A 75 -6.96 7.42 -16.49
CA PHE A 75 -7.70 6.38 -15.78
C PHE A 75 -8.96 5.89 -16.52
N GLY A 76 -9.31 6.53 -17.63
CA GLY A 76 -10.54 6.22 -18.39
C GLY A 76 -11.81 6.44 -17.56
N VAL A 77 -11.90 7.55 -16.83
CA VAL A 77 -13.05 7.90 -15.96
C VAL A 77 -13.62 9.27 -16.33
N GLU A 78 -14.94 9.40 -16.35
CA GLU A 78 -15.59 10.68 -16.68
C GLU A 78 -15.72 11.61 -15.47
N LYS A 79 -16.04 11.03 -14.30
CA LYS A 79 -16.30 11.72 -13.04
C LYS A 79 -15.06 11.69 -12.16
N LEU A 80 -14.28 12.76 -12.18
CA LEU A 80 -13.04 12.87 -11.40
C LEU A 80 -12.94 14.22 -10.72
N GLN A 81 -12.56 14.21 -9.44
CA GLN A 81 -12.18 15.39 -8.67
C GLN A 81 -10.74 15.27 -8.17
N VAL A 82 -10.01 16.39 -8.16
CA VAL A 82 -8.75 16.53 -7.40
C VAL A 82 -8.95 17.66 -6.39
N ARG A 83 -9.21 17.27 -5.15
CA ARG A 83 -9.55 18.17 -4.04
C ARG A 83 -8.29 18.62 -3.32
N GLU A 84 -8.32 19.86 -2.86
CA GLU A 84 -7.30 20.41 -1.99
C GLU A 84 -7.69 20.16 -0.53
N TYR A 85 -6.72 19.82 0.30
CA TYR A 85 -6.88 19.78 1.75
C TYR A 85 -5.88 20.72 2.44
N VAL A 86 -6.42 21.70 3.15
CA VAL A 86 -5.66 22.65 3.96
C VAL A 86 -6.09 22.46 5.40
N GLU A 87 -5.14 22.06 6.25
CA GLU A 87 -5.39 21.86 7.68
C GLU A 87 -4.27 22.51 8.47
N GLU A 88 -4.67 23.47 9.29
CA GLU A 88 -3.79 24.31 10.08
C GLU A 88 -3.82 23.93 11.57
N GLU A 89 -4.73 23.06 12.02
CA GLU A 89 -4.80 22.60 13.41
C GLU A 89 -3.50 21.90 13.83
N SER A 90 -2.75 22.50 14.76
CA SER A 90 -1.37 22.09 15.11
C SER A 90 -1.22 20.67 15.63
N THR A 91 -2.28 20.11 16.20
CA THR A 91 -2.37 18.77 16.78
C THR A 91 -2.64 17.69 15.73
N ALA A 92 -3.08 18.04 14.52
CA ALA A 92 -3.29 17.11 13.43
C ALA A 92 -1.95 16.72 12.77
N VAL A 93 -1.32 15.67 13.32
CA VAL A 93 -0.07 15.05 12.85
C VAL A 93 -0.26 13.56 12.55
N GLU A 94 0.72 12.96 11.86
CA GLU A 94 0.76 11.52 11.56
C GLU A 94 -0.54 11.01 10.89
N LEU A 95 -1.03 9.85 11.32
CA LEU A 95 -2.23 9.21 10.79
C LEU A 95 -3.51 10.01 11.06
N PHE A 96 -3.57 10.81 12.14
CA PHE A 96 -4.75 11.62 12.41
C PHE A 96 -4.97 12.65 11.30
N ARG A 97 -3.90 13.35 10.90
CA ARG A 97 -3.95 14.26 9.74
C ARG A 97 -4.33 13.54 8.45
N GLU A 98 -3.81 12.35 8.25
CA GLU A 98 -4.08 11.56 7.06
C GLU A 98 -5.56 11.14 6.99
N ASN A 99 -6.15 10.76 8.12
CA ASN A 99 -7.57 10.44 8.19
C ASN A 99 -8.47 11.64 7.91
N ASN A 100 -8.11 12.83 8.41
CA ASN A 100 -8.85 14.05 8.08
C ASN A 100 -8.75 14.40 6.60
N GLN A 101 -7.59 14.18 5.95
CA GLN A 101 -7.47 14.29 4.48
C GLN A 101 -8.41 13.33 3.76
N ARG A 102 -8.47 12.07 4.21
CA ARG A 102 -9.34 11.07 3.60
C ARG A 102 -10.83 11.37 3.77
N ALA A 103 -11.23 12.15 4.78
CA ALA A 103 -12.63 12.57 4.90
C ALA A 103 -13.11 13.38 3.68
N GLU A 104 -12.22 14.09 2.99
CA GLU A 104 -12.55 14.78 1.72
C GLU A 104 -12.89 13.81 0.58
N ILE A 105 -12.40 12.57 0.64
CA ILE A 105 -12.76 11.52 -0.33
C ILE A 105 -14.26 11.22 -0.25
N LEU A 106 -14.80 11.04 0.97
CA LEU A 106 -16.22 10.69 1.13
C LEU A 106 -17.15 11.80 0.67
N LYS A 107 -16.79 13.05 0.97
CA LYS A 107 -17.49 14.23 0.45
C LYS A 107 -17.50 14.23 -1.09
N GLY A 108 -16.34 13.98 -1.70
CA GLY A 108 -16.23 13.89 -3.16
C GLY A 108 -17.03 12.74 -3.75
N TRP A 109 -17.04 11.56 -3.14
CA TRP A 109 -17.86 10.44 -3.59
C TRP A 109 -19.36 10.77 -3.55
N LYS A 110 -19.84 11.39 -2.47
CA LYS A 110 -21.22 11.86 -2.35
C LYS A 110 -21.58 12.85 -3.46
N GLU A 111 -20.72 13.84 -3.72
CA GLU A 111 -20.91 14.83 -4.79
C GLU A 111 -20.90 14.20 -6.19
N LEU A 112 -20.11 13.15 -6.41
CA LEU A 112 -20.07 12.39 -7.67
C LEU A 112 -21.25 11.41 -7.82
N GLY A 113 -22.14 11.32 -6.82
CA GLY A 113 -23.36 10.53 -6.87
C GLY A 113 -23.18 9.08 -6.45
N MET A 114 -22.25 8.81 -5.54
CA MET A 114 -22.18 7.52 -4.84
C MET A 114 -23.44 7.32 -3.99
N THR A 115 -23.96 6.10 -4.02
CA THR A 115 -25.14 5.66 -3.29
C THR A 115 -24.81 4.46 -2.40
N LYS A 116 -25.75 4.06 -1.56
CA LYS A 116 -25.58 2.94 -0.62
C LYS A 116 -25.31 1.57 -1.29
N ASP A 117 -25.69 1.42 -2.57
CA ASP A 117 -25.53 0.16 -3.31
C ASP A 117 -24.21 0.09 -4.11
N ASP A 118 -23.43 1.17 -4.10
CA ASP A 118 -22.13 1.25 -4.76
C ASP A 118 -20.99 0.81 -3.84
N VAL A 119 -19.79 0.57 -4.39
CA VAL A 119 -18.62 0.15 -3.62
C VAL A 119 -17.65 1.32 -3.47
N GLY A 120 -17.27 1.62 -2.24
CA GLY A 120 -16.19 2.54 -1.92
C GLY A 120 -14.86 1.79 -1.91
N TYR A 121 -13.84 2.35 -2.55
CA TYR A 121 -12.48 1.82 -2.63
C TYR A 121 -11.49 2.92 -2.22
N ILE A 122 -10.86 2.76 -1.05
CA ILE A 122 -9.76 3.64 -0.59
C ILE A 122 -8.41 2.95 -0.76
N ALA A 123 -7.45 3.72 -1.26
CA ALA A 123 -6.05 3.33 -1.40
C ALA A 123 -5.11 4.49 -1.07
N ASP A 124 -3.82 4.19 -0.95
CA ASP A 124 -2.80 5.16 -1.34
C ASP A 124 -2.59 4.99 -2.83
N ILE A 125 -2.18 6.05 -3.52
CA ILE A 125 -2.11 6.01 -4.97
C ILE A 125 -1.05 5.01 -5.49
N ASP A 126 -0.12 4.57 -4.65
CA ASP A 126 0.85 3.51 -4.93
C ASP A 126 0.32 2.08 -4.63
N GLU A 127 -0.96 1.94 -4.27
CA GLU A 127 -1.61 0.67 -3.97
C GLU A 127 -2.77 0.39 -4.95
N SER A 128 -2.85 -0.84 -5.45
CA SER A 128 -3.95 -1.25 -6.34
C SER A 128 -4.36 -2.69 -6.15
N PHE A 129 -5.66 -3.01 -6.20
CA PHE A 129 -6.09 -4.39 -6.47
C PHE A 129 -5.69 -4.79 -7.89
N THR A 130 -5.49 -6.08 -8.12
CA THR A 130 -5.35 -6.60 -9.50
C THR A 130 -6.60 -6.28 -10.32
N ARG A 131 -6.42 -6.06 -11.62
CA ARG A 131 -7.50 -5.75 -12.55
C ARG A 131 -8.60 -6.82 -12.52
N ASP A 132 -8.22 -8.09 -12.49
CA ASP A 132 -9.17 -9.21 -12.46
C ASP A 132 -10.00 -9.20 -11.17
N PHE A 133 -9.37 -8.87 -10.04
CA PHE A 133 -10.07 -8.73 -8.78
C PHE A 133 -11.07 -7.56 -8.81
N LEU A 134 -10.67 -6.42 -9.40
CA LEU A 134 -11.57 -5.28 -9.59
C LEU A 134 -12.76 -5.62 -10.49
N ARG A 135 -12.52 -6.32 -11.60
CA ARG A 135 -13.61 -6.77 -12.49
C ARG A 135 -14.53 -7.78 -11.80
N ALA A 136 -13.99 -8.67 -10.98
CA ALA A 136 -14.79 -9.58 -10.16
C ALA A 136 -15.66 -8.81 -9.15
N ALA A 137 -15.12 -7.79 -8.48
CA ALA A 137 -15.90 -6.93 -7.57
C ALA A 137 -17.07 -6.24 -8.29
N GLN A 138 -16.87 -5.80 -9.54
CA GLN A 138 -17.92 -5.19 -10.36
C GLN A 138 -19.02 -6.16 -10.80
N GLN A 139 -18.64 -7.37 -11.22
CA GLN A 139 -19.52 -8.26 -12.00
C GLN A 139 -20.04 -9.48 -11.24
N CYS A 140 -19.32 -9.96 -10.21
CA CYS A 140 -19.71 -11.17 -9.51
C CYS A 140 -20.93 -10.91 -8.62
N PRO A 141 -22.03 -11.66 -8.77
CA PRO A 141 -23.25 -11.43 -8.00
C PRO A 141 -23.06 -11.64 -6.50
N TYR A 142 -22.21 -12.59 -6.13
CA TYR A 142 -22.00 -12.99 -4.75
C TYR A 142 -20.58 -12.64 -4.29
N VAL A 143 -20.43 -11.44 -3.78
CA VAL A 143 -19.23 -11.03 -3.03
C VAL A 143 -19.69 -10.75 -1.61
N GLU A 144 -19.34 -11.64 -0.67
CA GLU A 144 -19.86 -11.63 0.71
C GLU A 144 -19.66 -10.29 1.43
N TYR A 145 -18.55 -9.61 1.17
CA TYR A 145 -18.20 -8.31 1.74
C TYR A 145 -19.11 -7.17 1.26
N PHE A 146 -19.88 -7.40 0.20
CA PHE A 146 -20.83 -6.44 -0.37
C PHE A 146 -22.29 -6.86 -0.15
N ASP A 147 -22.53 -7.94 0.62
CA ASP A 147 -23.87 -8.37 1.02
C ASP A 147 -24.27 -7.70 2.34
N TYR A 148 -24.81 -6.48 2.21
CA TYR A 148 -25.24 -5.67 3.35
C TYR A 148 -26.17 -6.42 4.31
N GLU A 149 -27.10 -7.23 3.81
CA GLU A 149 -28.06 -7.95 4.66
C GLU A 149 -27.38 -9.03 5.51
N ALA A 150 -26.30 -9.63 5.00
CA ALA A 150 -25.51 -10.61 5.72
C ALA A 150 -24.70 -9.97 6.86
N HIS A 151 -24.01 -8.85 6.59
CA HIS A 151 -23.04 -8.29 7.53
C HIS A 151 -23.53 -7.06 8.32
N LYS A 152 -24.46 -6.24 7.82
CA LYS A 152 -24.98 -5.03 8.50
C LYS A 152 -23.87 -4.14 9.08
N CYS A 153 -22.88 -3.89 8.22
CA CYS A 153 -21.65 -3.16 8.53
C CYS A 153 -20.76 -3.77 9.63
N SER A 154 -20.99 -5.02 10.00
CA SER A 154 -20.22 -5.70 11.03
C SER A 154 -18.74 -5.79 10.69
N ASN A 155 -17.92 -5.54 11.70
CA ASN A 155 -16.48 -5.77 11.69
C ASN A 155 -16.11 -7.03 12.48
N SER A 156 -17.09 -7.91 12.73
CA SER A 156 -16.86 -9.19 13.40
C SER A 156 -16.13 -10.17 12.50
N PHE A 157 -15.42 -11.12 13.12
CA PHE A 157 -14.70 -12.14 12.36
C PHE A 157 -15.64 -13.03 11.52
N GLU A 158 -16.88 -13.23 11.97
CA GLU A 158 -17.88 -14.07 11.30
C GLU A 158 -18.63 -13.34 10.18
N LYS A 159 -18.72 -12.01 10.26
CA LYS A 159 -19.48 -11.17 9.33
C LYS A 159 -18.68 -9.92 9.01
N LYS A 160 -17.92 -9.97 7.93
CA LYS A 160 -16.96 -8.93 7.57
C LYS A 160 -17.55 -8.04 6.49
N SER A 161 -17.69 -6.76 6.81
CA SER A 161 -18.10 -5.72 5.85
C SER A 161 -16.96 -5.23 4.96
N LYS A 162 -15.70 -5.45 5.37
CA LYS A 162 -14.52 -4.90 4.70
C LYS A 162 -13.73 -5.97 3.95
N LEU A 163 -13.38 -5.67 2.70
CA LEU A 163 -12.50 -6.47 1.87
C LEU A 163 -11.12 -5.81 1.84
N MET A 164 -10.06 -6.56 2.16
CA MET A 164 -8.69 -6.06 2.15
C MET A 164 -7.84 -6.81 1.11
N GLY A 165 -7.01 -6.07 0.38
CA GLY A 165 -6.03 -6.62 -0.55
C GLY A 165 -4.93 -7.39 0.16
N ALA A 166 -4.60 -8.56 -0.37
CA ALA A 166 -3.38 -9.27 0.01
C ALA A 166 -2.27 -8.79 -0.92
N THR A 167 -1.45 -7.86 -0.45
CA THR A 167 -0.66 -7.05 -1.36
C THR A 167 0.77 -7.53 -1.52
N ARG A 168 1.19 -7.62 -2.78
CA ARG A 168 2.58 -7.84 -3.16
C ARG A 168 3.32 -6.51 -3.21
N VAL A 169 4.40 -6.41 -2.44
CA VAL A 169 5.18 -5.17 -2.33
C VAL A 169 6.40 -5.21 -3.24
N PHE A 170 6.55 -4.14 -4.02
CA PHE A 170 7.67 -3.83 -4.89
C PHE A 170 8.41 -2.62 -4.34
N GLU A 171 9.74 -2.69 -4.26
CA GLU A 171 10.56 -1.58 -3.74
C GLU A 171 11.28 -0.87 -4.90
N SER A 172 10.76 0.30 -5.31
CA SER A 172 11.25 1.20 -6.39
C SER A 172 11.49 0.61 -7.80
N SER A 173 11.60 -0.71 -7.94
CA SER A 173 11.93 -1.43 -9.15
C SER A 173 11.03 -2.67 -9.26
N PRO A 174 10.52 -3.00 -10.47
CA PRO A 174 9.72 -4.22 -10.69
C PRO A 174 10.42 -5.50 -10.25
N GLU A 175 11.75 -5.56 -10.33
CA GLU A 175 12.54 -6.74 -9.91
C GLU A 175 12.77 -6.86 -8.39
N CYS A 176 12.53 -5.79 -7.63
CA CYS A 176 12.80 -5.76 -6.19
C CYS A 176 11.55 -6.11 -5.41
N VAL A 177 11.18 -7.39 -5.51
CA VAL A 177 9.94 -7.95 -4.97
C VAL A 177 10.19 -8.56 -3.60
N THR A 178 9.32 -8.28 -2.64
CA THR A 178 9.39 -8.90 -1.30
C THR A 178 8.89 -10.36 -1.30
N LYS A 179 9.58 -11.25 -0.58
CA LYS A 179 9.34 -12.72 -0.64
C LYS A 179 8.16 -13.20 0.20
N TYR A 180 7.96 -12.58 1.37
CA TYR A 180 7.01 -12.98 2.40
C TYR A 180 6.28 -11.80 3.07
N ARG A 181 6.44 -10.59 2.53
CA ARG A 181 5.73 -9.42 3.03
C ARG A 181 4.35 -9.40 2.40
N ASN A 182 3.33 -9.37 3.24
CA ASN A 182 1.99 -8.99 2.84
C ASN A 182 1.72 -7.63 3.45
N TRP A 183 1.29 -6.69 2.62
CA TRP A 183 0.66 -5.45 3.07
C TRP A 183 -0.86 -5.62 2.97
N PHE A 184 -1.62 -4.95 3.84
CA PHE A 184 -3.05 -5.24 4.05
C PHE A 184 -3.97 -4.18 3.45
N HIS A 185 -3.57 -3.62 2.31
CA HIS A 185 -4.27 -2.55 1.62
C HIS A 185 -4.00 -2.66 0.12
N PRO A 186 -4.94 -2.30 -0.76
CA PRO A 186 -6.08 -1.41 -0.50
C PRO A 186 -7.34 -2.06 0.11
N ASP A 187 -8.35 -1.23 0.41
CA ASP A 187 -9.60 -1.63 1.06
C ASP A 187 -10.85 -1.31 0.22
N MET A 188 -11.87 -2.17 0.31
CA MET A 188 -13.21 -1.93 -0.23
C MET A 188 -14.32 -2.20 0.78
N ILE A 189 -15.40 -1.45 0.67
CA ILE A 189 -16.63 -1.62 1.45
C ILE A 189 -17.85 -1.18 0.65
N ILE A 190 -19.02 -1.74 0.97
CA ILE A 190 -20.30 -1.29 0.38
C ILE A 190 -20.70 0.09 0.94
N GLY A 191 -21.25 0.95 0.08
CA GLY A 191 -21.62 2.34 0.39
C GLY A 191 -22.60 2.47 1.55
N ALA A 192 -23.48 1.48 1.76
CA ALA A 192 -24.40 1.41 2.89
C ALA A 192 -23.68 1.44 4.26
N CYS A 193 -22.38 1.12 4.28
CA CYS A 193 -21.55 1.09 5.47
C CYS A 193 -20.52 2.23 5.55
N VAL A 194 -20.61 3.22 4.67
CA VAL A 194 -19.68 4.37 4.62
C VAL A 194 -20.36 5.58 5.23
N GLU A 195 -19.64 6.33 6.08
CA GLU A 195 -20.12 7.63 6.57
C GLU A 195 -20.45 8.57 5.38
N GLU A 196 -21.36 9.53 5.56
CA GLU A 196 -21.88 10.43 4.50
C GLU A 196 -22.74 9.80 3.40
N ILE A 197 -22.65 8.48 3.20
CA ILE A 197 -23.34 7.72 2.15
C ILE A 197 -24.43 6.79 2.73
N GLY A 198 -24.10 6.06 3.79
CA GLY A 198 -25.00 5.16 4.51
C GLY A 198 -26.05 5.88 5.36
N ASP A 199 -26.99 5.11 5.89
CA ASP A 199 -28.07 5.64 6.74
C ASP A 199 -27.63 5.69 8.21
N ASP A 200 -27.34 6.90 8.69
CA ASP A 200 -26.86 7.14 10.05
C ASP A 200 -27.93 6.94 11.14
N SER A 201 -29.21 6.90 10.75
CA SER A 201 -30.32 6.58 11.66
C SER A 201 -30.39 5.09 12.00
N VAL A 202 -29.82 4.23 11.14
CA VAL A 202 -29.71 2.79 11.33
C VAL A 202 -28.33 2.40 11.83
N HIS A 203 -27.29 3.01 11.26
CA HIS A 203 -25.89 2.77 11.58
C HIS A 203 -25.28 4.01 12.22
N PRO A 204 -25.10 4.04 13.56
CA PRO A 204 -24.62 5.25 14.21
C PRO A 204 -23.21 5.63 13.72
N ILE A 205 -22.88 6.92 13.78
CA ILE A 205 -21.50 7.39 13.61
C ILE A 205 -20.73 7.12 14.90
N ALA A 206 -19.58 6.45 14.79
CA ALA A 206 -18.75 6.18 15.96
C ALA A 206 -18.00 7.45 16.42
N PRO A 207 -18.07 7.83 17.71
CA PRO A 207 -17.27 8.93 18.25
C PRO A 207 -15.78 8.57 18.27
N ARG A 208 -14.92 9.60 18.17
CA ARG A 208 -13.46 9.50 18.09
C ARG A 208 -12.81 10.57 18.97
N SER A 209 -12.52 10.24 20.22
CA SER A 209 -11.95 11.19 21.20
C SER A 209 -10.48 11.52 20.93
N ASP A 210 -9.72 10.61 20.31
CA ASP A 210 -8.32 10.83 19.88
C ASP A 210 -8.22 11.30 18.42
N GLY A 211 -9.37 11.48 17.74
CA GLY A 211 -9.47 11.85 16.33
C GLY A 211 -9.12 10.74 15.34
N LEU A 212 -8.54 9.63 15.79
CA LEU A 212 -8.00 8.57 14.93
C LEU A 212 -8.82 7.29 14.99
N HIS A 213 -9.06 6.80 16.21
CA HIS A 213 -9.75 5.54 16.46
C HIS A 213 -11.16 5.79 16.95
N ARG A 214 -12.05 4.82 16.71
CA ARG A 214 -13.35 4.79 17.37
C ARG A 214 -13.14 4.70 18.88
N ASP A 215 -14.01 5.34 19.65
CA ASP A 215 -14.00 5.20 21.10
C ASP A 215 -14.32 3.77 21.52
N LYS A 216 -13.78 3.33 22.66
CA LYS A 216 -14.02 1.98 23.20
C LYS A 216 -15.52 1.71 23.33
N GLY A 217 -15.98 0.63 22.72
CA GLY A 217 -17.37 0.16 22.70
C GLY A 217 -18.15 0.49 21.43
N TRP A 218 -17.49 1.14 20.48
CA TRP A 218 -18.03 1.51 19.18
C TRP A 218 -17.46 0.66 18.05
N ALA A 219 -17.26 -0.62 18.32
CA ALA A 219 -16.74 -1.61 17.41
C ALA A 219 -15.38 -1.20 16.84
N ILE A 220 -14.39 -0.96 17.71
CA ILE A 220 -12.98 -0.90 17.27
C ILE A 220 -12.57 -2.26 16.69
N SER A 221 -13.00 -3.32 17.36
CA SER A 221 -12.87 -4.71 16.94
C SER A 221 -14.22 -5.43 17.01
N GLY A 222 -14.30 -6.62 16.44
CA GLY A 222 -15.55 -7.39 16.34
C GLY A 222 -16.29 -7.64 17.66
N GLY A 223 -15.58 -7.65 18.79
CA GLY A 223 -16.17 -7.86 20.12
C GLY A 223 -16.48 -6.58 20.90
N ASP A 224 -16.03 -5.42 20.43
CA ASP A 224 -16.08 -4.15 21.16
C ASP A 224 -17.40 -3.39 20.93
N VAL A 225 -18.55 -3.98 21.27
CA VAL A 225 -19.88 -3.50 20.85
C VAL A 225 -20.79 -3.04 21.99
N GLN A 226 -20.23 -2.77 23.16
CA GLN A 226 -21.00 -2.47 24.37
C GLN A 226 -21.81 -1.17 24.30
N ASN A 227 -21.40 -0.19 23.48
CA ASN A 227 -22.08 1.10 23.36
C ASN A 227 -23.05 1.17 22.16
N LEU A 228 -23.19 0.09 21.39
CA LEU A 228 -24.09 0.07 20.25
C LEU A 228 -25.55 0.04 20.73
N PRO A 229 -26.42 0.97 20.26
CA PRO A 229 -27.83 0.99 20.63
C PRO A 229 -28.56 -0.31 20.26
N ASP A 230 -28.24 -0.86 19.09
CA ASP A 230 -28.68 -2.16 18.62
C ASP A 230 -27.47 -2.96 18.13
N LYS A 231 -27.14 -4.05 18.83
CA LYS A 231 -25.98 -4.90 18.51
C LYS A 231 -26.11 -5.67 17.19
N ARG A 232 -27.24 -5.54 16.48
CA ARG A 232 -27.43 -6.07 15.13
C ARG A 232 -26.86 -5.17 14.04
N PHE A 233 -26.64 -3.88 14.34
CA PHE A 233 -26.17 -2.88 13.38
C PHE A 233 -24.89 -2.24 13.90
N TYR A 234 -23.84 -2.29 13.09
CA TYR A 234 -22.54 -1.73 13.46
C TYR A 234 -22.38 -0.30 12.93
N PRO A 235 -21.50 0.52 13.52
CA PRO A 235 -21.30 1.89 13.08
C PRO A 235 -20.82 2.02 11.63
N LEU A 236 -21.17 3.14 10.99
CA LEU A 236 -20.63 3.50 9.68
C LEU A 236 -19.10 3.67 9.74
N HIS A 237 -18.43 3.38 8.62
CA HIS A 237 -16.98 3.51 8.46
C HIS A 237 -16.62 4.90 7.94
N SER A 238 -15.81 5.64 8.72
CA SER A 238 -15.11 6.81 8.18
C SER A 238 -14.08 6.41 7.14
N ALA A 239 -13.54 7.35 6.39
CA ALA A 239 -12.46 7.06 5.46
C ALA A 239 -11.18 6.56 6.16
N GLY A 240 -10.94 7.01 7.40
CA GLY A 240 -9.85 6.52 8.23
C GLY A 240 -10.05 5.07 8.67
N ASP A 241 -11.30 4.68 8.95
CA ASP A 241 -11.67 3.35 9.41
C ASP A 241 -11.32 2.24 8.39
N PHE A 242 -11.25 2.58 7.10
CA PHE A 242 -10.81 1.66 6.06
C PHE A 242 -9.39 1.18 6.36
N ARG A 243 -8.52 2.10 6.78
CA ARG A 243 -7.09 1.83 7.04
C ARG A 243 -6.81 1.28 8.43
N VAL A 244 -7.47 1.82 9.46
CA VAL A 244 -7.04 1.60 10.85
C VAL A 244 -7.85 0.55 11.60
N LEU A 245 -9.09 0.25 11.18
CA LEU A 245 -9.94 -0.67 11.94
C LEU A 245 -9.73 -2.13 11.57
N ASP A 246 -9.90 -2.97 12.59
CA ASP A 246 -10.08 -4.40 12.44
C ASP A 246 -11.41 -4.73 11.72
N GLY A 247 -11.51 -5.97 11.23
CA GLY A 247 -12.76 -6.53 10.70
C GLY A 247 -12.83 -6.69 9.19
N GLY A 248 -11.71 -6.55 8.50
CA GLY A 248 -11.58 -7.01 7.12
C GLY A 248 -11.13 -8.46 7.00
N SER A 249 -11.28 -9.04 5.81
CA SER A 249 -10.51 -10.22 5.40
C SER A 249 -9.51 -9.83 4.33
N MET A 250 -8.28 -10.33 4.48
CA MET A 250 -7.39 -10.48 3.34
C MET A 250 -7.98 -11.52 2.40
N VAL A 251 -8.22 -11.12 1.16
CA VAL A 251 -8.62 -12.06 0.12
C VAL A 251 -7.38 -12.44 -0.66
N HIS A 252 -6.85 -13.63 -0.39
CA HIS A 252 -5.75 -14.21 -1.16
C HIS A 252 -6.28 -14.79 -2.47
N SER A 253 -5.48 -14.73 -3.54
CA SER A 253 -5.75 -15.57 -4.73
C SER A 253 -5.68 -17.04 -4.32
N ARG A 254 -6.67 -17.84 -4.75
CA ARG A 254 -6.85 -19.25 -4.35
C ARG A 254 -6.18 -20.27 -5.29
N ASP A 255 -5.49 -19.83 -6.33
CA ASP A 255 -4.84 -20.75 -7.25
C ASP A 255 -3.73 -21.50 -6.51
N GLY A 256 -3.76 -22.83 -6.56
CA GLY A 256 -2.98 -23.75 -5.72
C GLY A 256 -1.45 -23.65 -5.85
N ASP A 257 -0.96 -22.92 -6.85
CA ASP A 257 0.45 -22.58 -7.09
C ASP A 257 0.70 -21.05 -7.18
N SER A 258 -0.31 -20.22 -6.93
CA SER A 258 -0.26 -18.77 -7.13
C SER A 258 0.31 -18.01 -5.93
N SER A 259 0.73 -16.78 -6.20
CA SER A 259 1.48 -15.91 -5.30
C SER A 259 0.75 -15.52 -4.00
N GLY A 260 -0.52 -15.90 -3.81
CA GLY A 260 -1.33 -15.55 -2.65
C GLY A 260 -1.71 -14.08 -2.57
N HIS A 261 -1.47 -13.30 -3.64
CA HIS A 261 -1.72 -11.86 -3.67
C HIS A 261 -2.92 -11.52 -4.56
N SER A 262 -3.69 -10.51 -4.16
CA SER A 262 -4.83 -9.95 -4.90
C SER A 262 -4.64 -8.47 -5.23
N ALA A 263 -3.52 -7.89 -4.78
CA ALA A 263 -3.20 -6.48 -4.88
C ALA A 263 -1.68 -6.24 -4.94
N PHE A 264 -1.31 -5.00 -5.23
CA PHE A 264 0.06 -4.52 -5.45
C PHE A 264 0.32 -3.24 -4.65
N HIS A 265 1.55 -3.10 -4.14
CA HIS A 265 2.05 -1.88 -3.50
C HIS A 265 3.39 -1.53 -4.11
N LEU A 266 3.44 -0.39 -4.80
CA LEU A 266 4.59 0.15 -5.50
C LEU A 266 5.37 1.08 -4.57
N HIS A 267 5.88 0.51 -3.49
CA HIS A 267 6.52 1.25 -2.42
C HIS A 267 7.83 1.91 -2.90
N ASN A 268 7.98 3.19 -2.55
CA ASN A 268 9.13 4.02 -2.92
C ASN A 268 9.37 4.14 -4.45
N PHE A 269 8.35 4.03 -5.30
CA PHE A 269 8.45 4.32 -6.74
C PHE A 269 8.50 5.83 -7.00
N PHE A 270 9.61 6.47 -6.63
CA PHE A 270 9.87 7.89 -6.87
C PHE A 270 10.69 8.14 -8.15
N ALA A 271 10.66 9.37 -8.64
CA ALA A 271 11.51 9.80 -9.76
C ALA A 271 13.00 9.84 -9.39
N ASP A 272 13.31 10.14 -8.13
CA ASP A 272 14.65 10.25 -7.59
C ASP A 272 14.70 9.97 -6.08
N PHE A 273 15.91 9.77 -5.54
CA PHE A 273 16.10 9.54 -4.11
C PHE A 273 16.12 10.81 -3.25
N ASN A 274 16.14 12.01 -3.84
CA ASN A 274 15.91 13.23 -3.06
C ASN A 274 14.47 13.24 -2.52
N THR A 275 13.52 12.80 -3.34
CA THR A 275 12.12 12.63 -2.96
C THR A 275 11.97 11.57 -1.88
N THR A 276 12.67 10.43 -2.01
CA THR A 276 12.72 9.39 -0.96
C THR A 276 13.28 9.96 0.34
N ARG A 277 14.41 10.67 0.31
CA ARG A 277 14.99 11.27 1.52
C ARG A 277 14.08 12.32 2.15
N TYR A 278 13.39 13.12 1.34
CA TYR A 278 12.38 14.05 1.82
C TYR A 278 11.23 13.31 2.50
N LYS A 279 10.70 12.23 1.91
CA LYS A 279 9.71 11.35 2.55
C LYS A 279 10.18 10.93 3.95
N TYR A 280 11.37 10.35 4.06
CA TYR A 280 11.91 9.91 5.35
C TYR A 280 12.26 11.05 6.31
N LEU A 281 12.40 12.28 5.82
CA LEU A 281 12.60 13.46 6.67
C LEU A 281 11.29 14.05 7.20
N THR A 282 10.17 13.85 6.49
CA THR A 282 8.94 14.65 6.74
C THR A 282 7.65 13.86 6.88
N TYR A 283 7.65 12.54 6.69
CA TYR A 283 6.46 11.68 6.78
C TYR A 283 6.63 10.64 7.91
N GLY A 284 5.52 10.36 8.61
CA GLY A 284 5.39 9.30 9.61
C GLY A 284 6.38 9.44 10.75
N HIS A 285 7.42 8.63 10.73
CA HIS A 285 8.51 8.62 11.71
C HIS A 285 9.76 9.27 11.10
N PRO A 286 9.86 10.62 11.13
CA PRO A 286 10.92 11.34 10.43
C PRO A 286 12.28 11.02 11.03
N ASP A 287 13.24 10.69 10.16
CA ASP A 287 14.65 10.59 10.49
C ASP A 287 15.35 11.89 10.12
N TRP A 288 15.73 12.68 11.12
CA TRP A 288 16.44 13.95 10.92
C TRP A 288 17.81 13.80 10.25
N GLN A 289 18.34 12.57 10.21
CA GLN A 289 19.57 12.22 9.51
C GLN A 289 19.30 11.63 8.12
N ALA A 290 18.06 11.69 7.62
CA ALA A 290 17.67 11.12 6.33
C ALA A 290 18.47 11.65 5.15
N LEU A 291 19.11 12.83 5.26
CA LEU A 291 19.94 13.40 4.20
C LEU A 291 21.39 12.89 4.21
N THR A 292 21.88 12.41 5.35
CA THR A 292 23.31 12.09 5.57
C THR A 292 23.55 10.60 5.78
N LYS A 293 22.53 9.83 6.17
CA LYS A 293 22.58 8.38 6.27
C LYS A 293 22.65 7.70 4.89
N PRO A 294 23.38 6.58 4.76
CA PRO A 294 23.25 5.70 3.60
C PRO A 294 21.78 5.32 3.37
N LEU A 295 21.36 5.19 2.11
CA LEU A 295 19.98 4.85 1.77
C LEU A 295 19.54 3.53 2.44
N GLU A 296 20.43 2.54 2.48
CA GLU A 296 20.27 1.23 3.14
C GLU A 296 20.01 1.32 4.66
N GLU A 297 20.34 2.45 5.28
CA GLU A 297 20.18 2.68 6.73
C GLU A 297 18.94 3.51 7.07
N LEU A 298 18.20 4.02 6.07
CA LEU A 298 16.97 4.79 6.31
C LEU A 298 15.79 3.92 6.75
N SER A 299 15.67 2.72 6.19
CA SER A 299 14.58 1.78 6.48
C SER A 299 14.90 0.36 6.03
N ALA A 300 14.14 -0.62 6.51
CA ALA A 300 14.26 -2.01 6.08
C ALA A 300 13.87 -2.17 4.59
N GLU A 301 12.94 -1.37 4.10
CA GLU A 301 12.51 -1.32 2.70
C GLU A 301 13.62 -0.81 1.78
N ASN A 302 14.25 0.32 2.12
CA ASN A 302 15.36 0.86 1.35
C ASN A 302 16.58 -0.08 1.39
N ARG A 303 16.76 -0.82 2.48
CA ARG A 303 17.79 -1.86 2.56
C ARG A 303 17.59 -2.95 1.52
N LEU A 304 16.37 -3.49 1.43
CA LEU A 304 16.03 -4.50 0.43
C LEU A 304 16.25 -3.95 -0.98
N LEU A 305 15.78 -2.73 -1.25
CA LEU A 305 15.98 -2.05 -2.53
C LEU A 305 17.46 -1.97 -2.91
N VAL A 306 18.29 -1.38 -2.05
CA VAL A 306 19.72 -1.18 -2.34
C VAL A 306 20.41 -2.52 -2.61
N ARG A 307 20.16 -3.52 -1.76
CA ARG A 307 20.74 -4.86 -1.94
C ARG A 307 20.25 -5.53 -3.21
N CYS A 308 18.97 -5.39 -3.54
CA CYS A 308 18.36 -5.91 -4.76
C CYS A 308 19.06 -5.37 -6.00
N VAL A 309 19.20 -4.05 -6.14
CA VAL A 309 19.78 -3.46 -7.37
C VAL A 309 21.29 -3.67 -7.50
N TYR A 310 22.00 -3.85 -6.39
CA TYR A 310 23.41 -4.27 -6.41
C TYR A 310 23.61 -5.79 -6.53
N ASN A 311 22.51 -6.56 -6.52
CA ASN A 311 22.54 -8.02 -6.43
C ASN A 311 23.36 -8.55 -5.23
N GLU A 312 23.34 -7.83 -4.10
CA GLU A 312 23.99 -8.22 -2.85
C GLU A 312 23.17 -9.27 -2.11
N THR A 313 23.77 -10.01 -1.18
CA THR A 313 23.04 -11.00 -0.37
C THR A 313 22.07 -10.35 0.62
N ASP A 314 20.86 -10.91 0.75
CA ASP A 314 19.95 -10.50 1.81
C ASP A 314 20.48 -10.97 3.18
N GLY A 315 20.25 -10.15 4.19
CA GLY A 315 20.57 -10.50 5.58
C GLY A 315 19.58 -11.51 6.18
N PRO A 316 19.90 -12.07 7.36
CA PRO A 316 18.97 -12.88 8.14
C PRO A 316 17.72 -12.09 8.58
N VAL A 317 16.56 -12.75 8.55
CA VAL A 317 15.31 -12.22 9.12
C VAL A 317 15.22 -12.41 10.63
N ASN A 318 15.80 -13.49 11.17
CA ASN A 318 15.67 -13.88 12.59
C ASN A 318 17.02 -14.06 13.28
N SER A 319 17.96 -13.15 13.04
CA SER A 319 19.17 -13.05 13.87
C SER A 319 18.84 -12.34 15.18
N GLY A 320 19.52 -12.70 16.28
CA GLY A 320 19.34 -12.05 17.59
C GLY A 320 19.47 -10.52 17.52
N ALA A 321 18.93 -9.82 18.53
CA ALA A 321 18.77 -8.36 18.54
C ALA A 321 20.04 -7.56 18.18
N ASP A 322 21.23 -8.13 18.39
CA ASP A 322 22.53 -7.47 18.18
C ASP A 322 23.11 -7.63 16.76
N TYR A 323 22.46 -8.39 15.87
CA TYR A 323 22.98 -8.58 14.52
C TYR A 323 22.63 -7.38 13.63
N LYS A 324 23.56 -6.43 13.51
CA LYS A 324 23.41 -5.18 12.74
C LYS A 324 23.02 -5.37 11.27
N GLU A 325 23.32 -6.52 10.67
CA GLU A 325 23.02 -6.83 9.26
C GLU A 325 21.66 -7.55 9.09
N LYS A 326 20.84 -7.60 10.14
CA LYS A 326 19.48 -8.15 10.10
C LYS A 326 18.67 -7.43 9.04
N GLN A 327 17.81 -8.16 8.35
CA GLN A 327 16.92 -7.61 7.33
C GLN A 327 15.51 -8.09 7.59
N ASP A 328 14.56 -7.17 7.81
CA ASP A 328 13.19 -7.54 8.13
C ASP A 328 12.45 -8.15 6.92
N PHE A 329 12.86 -7.78 5.71
CA PHE A 329 12.26 -8.24 4.46
C PHE A 329 13.30 -8.87 3.54
N GLN A 330 13.03 -10.05 3.00
CA GLN A 330 13.86 -10.67 1.96
C GLN A 330 13.25 -10.46 0.58
N ARG A 331 14.10 -10.43 -0.44
CA ARG A 331 13.69 -10.38 -1.83
C ARG A 331 13.33 -11.76 -2.38
N VAL A 332 12.52 -11.77 -3.43
CA VAL A 332 12.38 -12.92 -4.30
C VAL A 332 13.63 -13.00 -5.18
N GLU A 333 14.48 -14.00 -4.95
CA GLU A 333 15.64 -14.25 -5.82
C GLU A 333 15.18 -14.50 -7.26
N GLY A 334 15.86 -13.87 -8.22
CA GLY A 334 15.49 -13.90 -9.64
C GLY A 334 14.26 -13.04 -10.00
N GLY A 335 13.76 -12.22 -9.07
CA GLY A 335 12.76 -11.19 -9.36
C GLY A 335 11.41 -11.76 -9.78
N LEU A 336 10.85 -11.21 -10.86
CA LEU A 336 9.54 -11.62 -11.37
C LEU A 336 9.56 -12.95 -12.13
N ASP A 337 10.71 -13.34 -12.67
CA ASP A 337 10.83 -14.51 -13.56
C ASP A 337 10.72 -15.85 -12.79
N THR A 338 10.80 -15.83 -11.46
CA THR A 338 10.82 -17.04 -10.62
C THR A 338 9.48 -17.43 -10.02
N ARG A 339 8.39 -16.67 -10.26
CA ARG A 339 7.06 -16.97 -9.69
C ARG A 339 5.93 -16.84 -10.71
N HIS A 340 4.82 -17.53 -10.41
CA HIS A 340 3.58 -17.44 -11.18
C HIS A 340 3.01 -16.00 -11.22
N PRO A 341 2.33 -15.64 -12.33
CA PRO A 341 2.30 -14.29 -12.91
C PRO A 341 1.18 -13.37 -12.38
N VAL A 342 1.00 -13.26 -11.06
CA VAL A 342 0.14 -12.18 -10.54
C VAL A 342 1.03 -10.96 -10.25
N PHE A 343 1.21 -10.13 -11.28
CA PHE A 343 2.00 -8.90 -11.29
C PHE A 343 1.20 -7.78 -11.97
N PRO A 344 1.54 -6.50 -11.72
CA PRO A 344 0.92 -5.39 -12.46
C PRO A 344 1.03 -5.61 -13.97
N ILE A 345 -0.03 -5.29 -14.72
CA ILE A 345 -0.06 -5.45 -16.19
C ILE A 345 1.16 -4.78 -16.85
N TYR A 346 1.54 -3.62 -16.32
CA TYR A 346 2.69 -2.84 -16.77
C TYR A 346 4.03 -3.61 -16.70
N PHE A 347 4.16 -4.57 -15.78
CA PHE A 347 5.41 -5.30 -15.55
C PHE A 347 5.55 -6.52 -16.47
N HIS A 348 4.58 -6.80 -17.33
CA HIS A 348 4.76 -7.79 -18.40
C HIS A 348 5.70 -7.30 -19.51
N ASP A 349 5.97 -5.99 -19.59
CA ASP A 349 7.01 -5.43 -20.46
C ASP A 349 8.40 -5.62 -19.84
N GLU A 350 9.10 -6.66 -20.26
CA GLU A 350 10.47 -6.98 -19.82
C GLU A 350 11.47 -5.84 -20.11
N ASP A 351 11.32 -5.13 -21.23
CA ASP A 351 12.21 -4.03 -21.59
C ASP A 351 12.01 -2.84 -20.65
N TYR A 352 10.78 -2.54 -20.25
CA TYR A 352 10.51 -1.58 -19.19
C TYR A 352 11.15 -2.01 -17.88
N ARG A 353 10.92 -3.25 -17.43
CA ARG A 353 11.46 -3.76 -16.16
C ARG A 353 12.97 -3.60 -16.07
N ARG A 354 13.69 -4.07 -17.10
CA ARG A 354 15.15 -3.99 -17.18
C ARG A 354 15.64 -2.55 -17.15
N ARG A 355 15.05 -1.67 -17.98
CA ARG A 355 15.43 -0.25 -18.02
C ARG A 355 15.18 0.46 -16.69
N LYS A 356 14.05 0.16 -16.04
CA LYS A 356 13.73 0.73 -14.72
C LYS A 356 14.70 0.23 -13.67
N HIS A 357 14.99 -1.06 -13.62
CA HIS A 357 15.96 -1.64 -12.69
C HIS A 357 17.35 -1.00 -12.85
N ASP A 358 17.85 -0.88 -14.09
CA ASP A 358 19.11 -0.21 -14.39
C ASP A 358 19.11 1.27 -14.01
N ALA A 359 17.99 1.97 -14.21
CA ALA A 359 17.83 3.35 -13.82
C ALA A 359 17.90 3.52 -12.28
N VAL A 360 17.23 2.64 -11.53
CA VAL A 360 17.26 2.66 -10.07
C VAL A 360 18.66 2.36 -9.55
N LEU A 361 19.39 1.40 -10.14
CA LEU A 361 20.80 1.17 -9.80
C LEU A 361 21.66 2.43 -9.98
N ARG A 362 21.48 3.17 -11.09
CA ARG A 362 22.18 4.44 -11.30
C ARG A 362 21.81 5.48 -10.25
N LEU A 363 20.53 5.60 -9.93
CA LEU A 363 20.04 6.55 -8.92
C LEU A 363 20.60 6.22 -7.52
N VAL A 364 20.72 4.95 -7.14
CA VAL A 364 21.32 4.55 -5.86
C VAL A 364 22.80 4.97 -5.79
N LYS A 365 23.54 4.79 -6.89
CA LYS A 365 24.95 5.23 -6.98
C LYS A 365 25.08 6.74 -6.90
N GLU A 366 24.23 7.47 -7.60
CA GLU A 366 24.21 8.94 -7.58
C GLU A 366 23.84 9.48 -6.20
N ASP A 367 22.85 8.89 -5.55
CA ASP A 367 22.42 9.27 -4.21
C ASP A 367 23.55 9.10 -3.18
N GLU A 368 24.30 8.00 -3.25
CA GLU A 368 25.46 7.77 -2.41
C GLU A 368 26.58 8.79 -2.67
N TYR A 369 26.85 9.11 -3.93
CA TYR A 369 27.79 10.17 -4.30
C TYR A 369 27.37 11.53 -3.71
N LEU A 370 26.09 11.90 -3.83
CA LEU A 370 25.57 13.15 -3.30
C LEU A 370 25.61 13.18 -1.76
N ARG A 371 25.37 12.04 -1.09
CA ARG A 371 25.49 11.89 0.36
C ARG A 371 26.91 12.16 0.84
N VAL A 372 27.90 11.54 0.19
CA VAL A 372 29.32 11.78 0.46
C VAL A 372 29.66 13.26 0.32
N LYS A 373 29.20 13.89 -0.76
CA LYS A 373 29.40 15.32 -1.00
C LYS A 373 28.80 16.19 0.11
N ARG A 374 27.61 15.84 0.62
CA ARG A 374 26.95 16.55 1.74
C ARG A 374 27.74 16.41 3.04
N LEU A 375 28.37 15.26 3.28
CA LEU A 375 29.18 15.01 4.46
C LEU A 375 30.57 15.65 4.40
N ASN A 376 31.00 16.09 3.20
CA ASN A 376 32.34 16.62 2.97
C ASN A 376 33.45 15.65 3.45
N LEU A 377 33.23 14.35 3.20
CA LEU A 377 34.18 13.31 3.62
C LEU A 377 35.51 13.48 2.90
N ILE A 378 36.61 13.30 3.63
CA ILE A 378 37.94 13.22 3.04
C ILE A 378 38.16 11.85 2.36
N ALA A 379 39.21 11.72 1.55
CA ALA A 379 39.48 10.50 0.78
C ALA A 379 39.63 9.26 1.68
N GLU A 380 40.23 9.43 2.86
CA GLU A 380 40.43 8.37 3.85
C GLU A 380 39.10 7.89 4.45
N GLU A 381 38.16 8.80 4.70
CA GLU A 381 36.82 8.46 5.22
C GLU A 381 35.99 7.73 4.16
N LEU A 382 36.16 8.11 2.89
CA LEU A 382 35.55 7.41 1.76
C LEU A 382 36.07 5.99 1.61
N GLU A 383 37.37 5.81 1.66
CA GLU A 383 38.00 4.50 1.60
C GLU A 383 37.55 3.62 2.78
N MET A 384 37.51 4.19 3.98
CA MET A 384 37.01 3.50 5.17
C MET A 384 35.54 3.09 5.03
N SER A 385 34.67 3.98 4.53
CA SER A 385 33.25 3.67 4.28
C SER A 385 33.09 2.53 3.27
N ALA A 386 33.87 2.55 2.17
CA ALA A 386 33.85 1.48 1.17
C ALA A 386 34.37 0.15 1.73
N LEU A 387 35.42 0.18 2.57
CA LEU A 387 35.94 -1.01 3.24
C LEU A 387 34.92 -1.60 4.22
N VAL A 388 34.24 -0.74 5.00
CA VAL A 388 33.15 -1.15 5.90
C VAL A 388 32.04 -1.84 5.11
N GLN A 389 31.61 -1.29 3.97
CA GLN A 389 30.56 -1.92 3.16
C GLN A 389 30.99 -3.28 2.60
N ARG A 390 32.24 -3.40 2.10
CA ARG A 390 32.79 -4.70 1.65
C ARG A 390 32.86 -5.72 2.77
N PHE A 391 33.25 -5.30 3.96
CA PHE A 391 33.28 -6.17 5.14
C PHE A 391 31.87 -6.63 5.55
N ARG A 392 30.88 -5.73 5.50
CA ARG A 392 29.47 -6.06 5.73
C ARG A 392 28.97 -7.11 4.74
N GLU A 393 29.24 -6.94 3.44
CA GLU A 393 28.85 -7.92 2.42
C GLU A 393 29.53 -9.27 2.61
N ALA A 394 30.84 -9.29 2.87
CA ALA A 394 31.55 -10.54 3.15
C ALA A 394 30.95 -11.29 4.36
N LYS A 395 30.57 -10.56 5.41
CA LYS A 395 29.90 -11.13 6.58
C LYS A 395 28.52 -11.71 6.24
N ARG A 396 27.74 -11.05 5.40
CA ARG A 396 26.44 -11.54 4.93
C ARG A 396 26.59 -12.80 4.09
N PHE A 397 27.56 -12.81 3.17
CA PHE A 397 27.86 -13.97 2.34
C PHE A 397 28.23 -15.20 3.17
N VAL A 398 29.13 -15.05 4.15
CA VAL A 398 29.50 -16.13 5.08
C VAL A 398 28.27 -16.66 5.83
N TRP A 399 27.44 -15.75 6.35
CA TRP A 399 26.21 -16.13 7.05
C TRP A 399 25.24 -16.91 6.15
N ALA A 400 25.00 -16.43 4.92
CA ALA A 400 24.11 -17.10 3.97
C ALA A 400 24.62 -18.51 3.62
N HIS A 401 25.93 -18.64 3.44
CA HIS A 401 26.58 -19.94 3.21
C HIS A 401 26.41 -20.88 4.41
N GLU A 402 26.65 -20.40 5.63
CA GLU A 402 26.44 -21.17 6.86
C GLU A 402 24.99 -21.64 7.00
N ALA A 403 24.02 -20.75 6.74
CA ALA A 403 22.59 -21.09 6.78
C ALA A 403 22.24 -22.18 5.75
N GLN A 404 22.79 -22.11 4.54
CA GLN A 404 22.62 -23.13 3.51
C GLN A 404 23.22 -24.48 3.95
N VAL A 405 24.43 -24.48 4.52
CA VAL A 405 25.08 -25.68 5.05
C VAL A 405 24.22 -26.29 6.17
N GLN A 406 23.72 -25.49 7.11
CA GLN A 406 22.84 -25.99 8.18
C GLN A 406 21.53 -26.58 7.64
N ALA A 407 20.91 -25.95 6.64
CA ALA A 407 19.71 -26.49 6.01
C ALA A 407 19.97 -27.84 5.31
N ILE A 408 21.14 -28.00 4.66
CA ILE A 408 21.55 -29.27 4.06
C ILE A 408 21.77 -30.33 5.15
N LEU A 409 22.49 -30.00 6.22
CA LEU A 409 22.73 -30.91 7.34
C LEU A 409 21.42 -31.35 8.00
N GLN A 410 20.46 -30.44 8.18
CA GLN A 410 19.16 -30.75 8.73
C GLN A 410 18.37 -31.71 7.81
N LYS A 411 18.34 -31.44 6.49
CA LYS A 411 17.73 -32.36 5.51
C LYS A 411 18.38 -33.74 5.49
N VAL A 412 19.70 -33.82 5.70
CA VAL A 412 20.43 -35.10 5.80
C VAL A 412 20.04 -35.86 7.07
N LYS A 413 19.88 -35.17 8.21
CA LYS A 413 19.40 -35.78 9.46
C LYS A 413 17.94 -36.23 9.39
N GLU A 414 17.10 -35.48 8.69
CA GLU A 414 15.66 -35.74 8.58
C GLU A 414 15.31 -36.83 7.56
N LYS A 415 16.20 -37.16 6.62
CA LYS A 415 16.04 -38.37 5.81
C LYS A 415 16.20 -39.58 6.73
N PRO A 416 15.12 -40.31 7.09
CA PRO A 416 15.26 -41.57 7.80
C PRO A 416 16.07 -42.50 6.90
N GLN A 417 16.82 -43.43 7.49
CA GLN A 417 17.37 -44.57 6.75
C GLN A 417 16.20 -45.35 6.13
N ALA A 418 15.77 -44.95 4.94
CA ALA A 418 14.92 -45.74 4.08
C ALA A 418 15.81 -46.82 3.46
N LEU A 419 16.13 -47.82 4.29
CA LEU A 419 16.79 -49.07 3.93
C LEU A 419 16.11 -50.20 4.69
#